data_AF-A0A354WRK3-F1
#
_entry.id   AF-A0A354WRK3-F1
#
_cell.length_a   1.000
_cell.length_b   1.000
_cell.length_c   1.000
_cell.angle_alpha   90.00
_cell.angle_beta   90.00
_cell.angle_gamma   90.00
#
_symmetry.space_group_name_H-M   'P 1'
#
loop_
_entity.id
_entity.type
_entity.pdbx_description
1 polymer ?
#
loop_
_entity_poly.entity_id
_entity_poly.type
_entity_poly.pdbx_seq_one_letter_code
_entity_poly.pdbx_strand_id
1 'polypeptide(L)'
;MTAMGREFERKYRADPGMIASIRASFGDFSEIRMETVYYDTVDAALSRRRWMLRRRYENGTSVCTLKTPLPDGSRGEWETPCDDIRLAVKELCKLGAPKDLLTLTESGLTEACSARFTRLAKQITLERCTVELALDEGALMGGGKT
;
A
#
# COMPACT_ATOMS: atom_id res chain seq x y z
N MET A 1 -7.80 -5.35 -25.08
CA MET A 1 -7.61 -5.69 -23.65
C MET A 1 -6.22 -5.21 -23.26
N THR A 2 -6.13 -4.14 -22.46
CA THR A 2 -4.86 -3.71 -21.86
C THR A 2 -4.48 -4.77 -20.84
N ALA A 3 -3.32 -5.42 -20.99
CA ALA A 3 -2.85 -6.40 -20.01
C ALA A 3 -2.67 -5.68 -18.66
N MET A 4 -3.41 -6.10 -17.63
CA MET A 4 -3.17 -5.60 -16.27
C MET A 4 -1.77 -6.00 -15.84
N GLY A 5 -0.99 -5.03 -15.37
CA GLY A 5 0.33 -5.29 -14.81
C GLY A 5 0.24 -6.29 -13.65
N ARG A 6 1.15 -7.26 -13.62
CA ARG A 6 1.30 -8.18 -12.49
C ARG A 6 2.55 -7.81 -11.71
N GLU A 7 2.39 -7.59 -10.41
CA GLU A 7 3.50 -7.38 -9.49
C GLU A 7 4.02 -8.72 -8.95
N PHE A 8 5.33 -8.91 -8.93
CA PHE A 8 6.00 -10.05 -8.31
C PHE A 8 6.98 -9.53 -7.27
N GLU A 9 6.78 -9.88 -6.00
CA GLU A 9 7.62 -9.43 -4.89
C GLU A 9 8.01 -10.59 -3.96
N ARG A 10 9.20 -10.49 -3.37
CA ARG A 10 9.67 -11.38 -2.28
C ARG A 10 10.09 -10.52 -1.11
N LYS A 11 9.47 -10.75 0.06
CA LYS A 11 9.75 -9.99 1.28
C LYS A 11 10.48 -10.85 2.30
N TYR A 12 11.50 -10.28 2.91
CA TYR A 12 12.28 -10.90 3.97
C TYR A 12 12.27 -9.98 5.18
N ARG A 13 12.22 -10.57 6.39
CA ARG A 13 12.51 -9.81 7.60
C ARG A 13 14.03 -9.57 7.64
N ALA A 14 14.43 -8.34 7.90
CA ALA A 14 15.82 -7.96 8.09
C ALA A 14 15.95 -7.19 9.40
N ASP A 15 17.03 -7.43 10.14
CA ASP A 15 17.43 -6.57 11.25
C ASP A 15 18.28 -5.39 10.75
N PRO A 16 18.55 -4.37 11.59
CA PRO A 16 19.34 -3.21 11.18
C PRO A 16 20.75 -3.55 10.67
N GLY A 17 21.39 -4.60 11.19
CA GLY A 17 22.72 -5.05 10.75
C GLY A 17 22.69 -5.64 9.34
N MET A 18 21.66 -6.41 9.02
CA MET A 18 21.42 -6.91 7.66
C MET A 18 21.16 -5.76 6.68
N ILE A 19 20.32 -4.79 7.06
CA ILE A 19 20.03 -3.61 6.23
C ILE A 19 21.33 -2.84 5.94
N ALA A 20 22.15 -2.59 6.96
CA ALA A 20 23.44 -1.90 6.80
C ALA A 20 24.39 -2.66 5.86
N SER A 21 24.47 -3.98 6.00
CA SER A 21 25.34 -4.84 5.18
C SER A 21 24.91 -4.85 3.70
N ILE A 22 23.61 -4.94 3.44
CA ILE A 22 23.06 -4.86 2.08
C ILE A 22 23.30 -3.46 1.49
N ARG A 23 23.03 -2.41 2.26
CA ARG A 23 23.29 -1.02 1.83
C ARG A 23 24.75 -0.82 1.43
N ALA A 24 25.68 -1.32 2.22
CA ALA A 24 27.12 -1.23 1.94
C ALA A 24 27.54 -2.01 0.68
N SER A 25 26.89 -3.15 0.43
CA SER A 25 27.22 -4.02 -0.71
C SER A 25 26.70 -3.47 -2.03
N PHE A 26 25.53 -2.83 -2.02
CA PHE A 26 24.89 -2.37 -3.25
C PHE A 26 25.13 -0.88 -3.54
N GLY A 27 25.28 0.00 -2.53
CA GLY A 27 25.52 1.45 -2.71
C GLY A 27 24.39 2.18 -3.45
N ASP A 28 24.47 3.51 -3.58
CA ASP A 28 23.60 4.35 -4.44
C ASP A 28 22.08 4.10 -4.35
N PHE A 29 21.54 4.07 -3.13
CA PHE A 29 20.11 4.01 -2.92
C PHE A 29 19.48 5.40 -2.97
N SER A 30 18.25 5.48 -3.49
CA SER A 30 17.40 6.65 -3.33
C SER A 30 16.55 6.48 -2.07
N GLU A 31 16.46 7.53 -1.26
CA GLU A 31 15.62 7.55 -0.06
C GLU A 31 14.20 8.01 -0.41
N ILE A 32 13.20 7.28 0.08
CA ILE A 32 11.78 7.59 -0.07
C ILE A 32 11.14 7.53 1.32
N ARG A 33 10.51 8.63 1.74
CA ARG A 33 9.71 8.64 2.97
C ARG A 33 8.31 8.18 2.66
N MET A 34 7.88 7.15 3.37
CA MET A 34 6.59 6.50 3.13
C MET A 34 5.72 6.55 4.38
N GLU A 35 4.50 7.02 4.21
CA GLU A 35 3.44 6.91 5.21
C GLU A 35 2.25 6.19 4.58
N THR A 36 1.59 5.33 5.32
CA THR A 36 0.34 4.70 4.89
C THR A 36 -0.60 4.61 6.06
N VAL A 37 -1.86 4.98 5.83
CA VAL A 37 -2.95 4.79 6.77
C VAL A 37 -3.99 3.90 6.11
N TYR A 38 -4.33 2.80 6.78
CA TYR A 38 -5.40 1.89 6.39
C TYR A 38 -6.67 2.29 7.10
N TYR A 39 -7.76 2.33 6.35
CA TYR A 39 -9.07 2.72 6.83
C TYR A 39 -10.03 1.55 6.77
N ASP A 40 -10.88 1.47 7.78
CA ASP A 40 -12.03 0.57 7.80
C ASP A 40 -13.21 1.30 8.45
N THR A 41 -14.37 0.67 8.44
CA THR A 41 -15.50 1.11 9.25
C THR A 41 -15.30 0.69 10.70
N VAL A 42 -16.03 1.32 11.63
CA VAL A 42 -15.97 0.97 13.06
C VAL A 42 -16.25 -0.51 13.30
N ASP A 43 -17.14 -1.09 12.50
CA ASP A 43 -17.50 -2.50 12.57
C ASP A 43 -16.62 -3.39 11.67
N ALA A 44 -15.53 -2.91 11.08
CA ALA A 44 -14.62 -3.68 10.21
C ALA A 44 -15.29 -4.32 8.96
N ALA A 45 -16.23 -3.61 8.35
CA ALA A 45 -17.01 -4.09 7.22
C ALA A 45 -16.19 -4.32 5.94
N LEU A 46 -15.09 -3.56 5.74
CA LEU A 46 -14.18 -3.74 4.62
C LEU A 46 -13.28 -4.96 4.85
N SER A 47 -12.66 -5.07 6.03
CA SER A 47 -11.81 -6.22 6.37
C SER A 47 -12.56 -7.55 6.32
N ARG A 48 -13.82 -7.61 6.78
CA ARG A 48 -14.66 -8.82 6.66
C ARG A 48 -14.86 -9.27 5.21
N ARG A 49 -14.81 -8.33 4.25
CA ARG A 49 -14.86 -8.60 2.81
C ARG A 49 -13.49 -8.79 2.17
N ARG A 50 -12.42 -8.71 2.97
CA ARG A 50 -11.02 -8.68 2.54
C ARG A 50 -10.71 -7.49 1.61
N TRP A 51 -11.44 -6.39 1.79
CA TRP A 51 -11.20 -5.14 1.09
C TRP A 51 -10.18 -4.33 1.87
N MET A 52 -9.25 -3.70 1.15
CA MET A 52 -8.21 -2.85 1.73
C MET A 52 -8.39 -1.47 1.14
N LEU A 53 -8.73 -0.50 1.99
CA LEU A 53 -8.78 0.92 1.65
C LEU A 53 -7.65 1.63 2.40
N ARG A 54 -6.79 2.34 1.68
CA ARG A 54 -5.67 3.07 2.30
C ARG A 54 -5.44 4.40 1.62
N ARG A 55 -4.85 5.33 2.38
CA ARG A 55 -4.10 6.47 1.83
C ARG A 55 -2.62 6.18 2.02
N ARG A 56 -1.84 6.31 0.96
CA ARG A 56 -0.39 6.20 0.96
C ARG A 56 0.20 7.54 0.54
N TYR A 57 1.14 8.05 1.33
CA TYR A 57 1.88 9.27 1.06
C TYR A 57 3.32 8.91 0.74
N GLU A 58 3.79 9.33 -0.43
CA GLU A 58 5.15 9.12 -0.92
C GLU A 58 5.66 10.44 -1.48
N ASN A 59 6.78 10.94 -0.92
CA ASN A 59 7.50 12.12 -1.43
C ASN A 59 6.59 13.32 -1.78
N GLY A 60 5.65 13.70 -0.92
CA GLY A 60 4.77 14.84 -1.18
C GLY A 60 3.42 14.48 -1.80
N THR A 61 3.26 13.25 -2.30
CA THR A 61 2.07 12.85 -3.06
C THR A 61 1.25 11.81 -2.30
N SER A 62 -0.03 12.09 -2.08
CA SER A 62 -0.98 11.11 -1.56
C SER A 62 -1.71 10.39 -2.69
N VAL A 63 -1.76 9.07 -2.59
CA VAL A 63 -2.60 8.20 -3.42
C VAL A 63 -3.52 7.42 -2.50
N CYS A 64 -4.82 7.48 -2.77
CA CYS A 64 -5.81 6.63 -2.15
C CYS A 64 -6.05 5.41 -3.02
N THR A 65 -6.01 4.23 -2.41
CA THR A 65 -6.10 2.94 -3.10
C THR A 65 -7.20 2.08 -2.47
N LEU A 66 -8.05 1.48 -3.30
CA LEU A 66 -8.87 0.32 -2.93
C LEU A 66 -8.30 -0.94 -3.57
N LYS A 67 -8.14 -2.01 -2.80
CA LYS A 67 -7.93 -3.36 -3.33
C LYS A 67 -9.02 -4.33 -2.85
N THR A 68 -9.58 -5.11 -3.75
CA THR A 68 -10.61 -6.12 -3.45
C THR A 68 -10.23 -7.48 -4.02
N PRO A 69 -10.67 -8.61 -3.43
CA PRO A 69 -10.47 -9.93 -4.05
C PRO A 69 -11.38 -10.10 -5.27
N LEU A 70 -10.89 -10.79 -6.30
CA LEU A 70 -11.66 -11.22 -7.46
C LEU A 70 -11.85 -12.77 -7.46
N PRO A 71 -12.86 -13.31 -8.17
CA PRO A 71 -13.16 -14.74 -8.16
C PRO A 71 -12.02 -15.65 -8.64
N ASP A 72 -11.13 -15.14 -9.49
CA ASP A 72 -9.97 -15.86 -10.03
C ASP A 72 -8.77 -15.87 -9.07
N GLY A 73 -8.95 -15.37 -7.84
CA GLY A 73 -7.90 -15.24 -6.83
C GLY A 73 -6.98 -14.03 -7.02
N SER A 74 -7.17 -13.25 -8.09
CA SER A 74 -6.47 -11.97 -8.26
C SER A 74 -7.12 -10.87 -7.40
N ARG A 75 -6.57 -9.66 -7.49
CA ARG A 75 -7.11 -8.48 -6.79
C ARG A 75 -7.44 -7.39 -7.78
N GLY A 76 -8.63 -6.83 -7.66
CA GLY A 76 -8.95 -5.55 -8.29
C GLY A 76 -8.24 -4.45 -7.53
N GLU A 77 -7.71 -3.47 -8.25
CA GLU A 77 -6.97 -2.35 -7.69
C GLU A 77 -7.37 -1.06 -8.40
N TRP A 78 -7.77 -0.06 -7.61
CA TRP A 78 -8.16 1.27 -8.09
C TRP A 78 -7.42 2.31 -7.27
N GLU A 79 -6.85 3.30 -7.95
CA GLU A 79 -6.03 4.33 -7.35
C GLU A 79 -6.43 5.72 -7.84
N THR A 80 -6.43 6.70 -6.94
CA THR A 80 -6.64 8.10 -7.29
C THR A 80 -5.74 8.98 -6.43
N PRO A 81 -5.08 10.00 -7.00
CA PRO A 81 -4.42 11.03 -6.21
C PRO A 81 -5.45 11.75 -5.33
N CYS A 82 -5.26 11.71 -4.01
CA CYS A 82 -6.16 12.35 -3.04
C CYS A 82 -5.58 12.32 -1.62
N ASP A 83 -5.67 13.44 -0.90
CA ASP A 83 -5.22 13.56 0.49
C ASP A 83 -6.28 13.12 1.51
N ASP A 84 -7.55 13.09 1.11
CA ASP A 84 -8.69 12.73 1.96
C ASP A 84 -9.34 11.42 1.48
N ILE A 85 -9.21 10.37 2.29
CA ILE A 85 -9.76 9.06 1.98
C ILE A 85 -11.29 9.07 1.79
N ARG A 86 -12.01 9.97 2.49
CA ARG A 86 -13.47 10.06 2.42
C ARG A 86 -13.91 10.63 1.08
N LEU A 87 -13.17 11.60 0.55
CA LEU A 87 -13.40 12.13 -0.80
C LEU A 87 -13.01 11.09 -1.86
N ALA A 88 -11.88 10.39 -1.64
CA ALA A 88 -11.37 9.40 -2.57
C ALA A 88 -12.35 8.23 -2.84
N VAL A 89 -13.15 7.83 -1.85
CA VAL A 89 -14.17 6.76 -2.03
C VAL A 89 -15.04 6.99 -3.27
N LYS A 90 -15.48 8.23 -3.50
CA LYS A 90 -16.33 8.57 -4.65
C LYS A 90 -15.56 8.48 -5.97
N GLU A 91 -14.33 8.98 -5.99
CA GLU A 91 -13.47 8.95 -7.18
C GLU A 91 -13.08 7.52 -7.55
N LEU A 92 -12.75 6.68 -6.57
CA LEU A 92 -12.47 5.26 -6.79
C LEU A 92 -13.66 4.53 -7.43
N CYS A 93 -14.90 4.81 -6.99
CA CYS A 93 -16.09 4.24 -7.61
C CYS A 93 -16.29 4.70 -9.06
N LYS A 94 -15.94 5.96 -9.40
CA LYS A 94 -15.97 6.45 -10.78
C LYS A 94 -14.96 5.73 -11.68
N LEU A 95 -13.83 5.29 -11.11
CA LEU A 95 -12.81 4.49 -11.80
C LEU A 95 -13.20 3.00 -11.95
N GLY A 96 -14.40 2.61 -11.50
CA GLY A 96 -14.91 1.24 -11.63
C GLY A 96 -14.70 0.36 -10.41
N ALA A 97 -14.31 0.92 -9.27
CA ALA A 97 -14.35 0.19 -8.00
C ALA A 97 -15.80 -0.21 -7.66
N PRO A 98 -16.01 -1.30 -6.88
CA PRO A 98 -17.35 -1.75 -6.52
C PRO A 98 -18.18 -0.65 -5.84
N LYS A 99 -19.40 -0.41 -6.35
CA LYS A 99 -20.30 0.65 -5.85
C LYS A 99 -20.69 0.47 -4.38
N ASP A 100 -20.71 -0.77 -3.90
CA ASP A 100 -20.97 -1.10 -2.48
C ASP A 100 -20.00 -0.38 -1.53
N LEU A 101 -18.83 0.07 -2.00
CA LEU A 101 -17.91 0.88 -1.19
C LEU A 101 -18.60 2.13 -0.63
N LEU A 102 -19.49 2.77 -1.39
CA LEU A 102 -20.21 3.97 -0.96
C LEU A 102 -21.13 3.64 0.23
N THR A 103 -21.92 2.57 0.12
CA THR A 103 -22.83 2.13 1.18
C THR A 103 -22.08 1.63 2.41
N LEU A 104 -21.01 0.85 2.20
CA LEU A 104 -20.20 0.33 3.30
C LEU A 104 -19.56 1.44 4.13
N THR A 105 -19.17 2.55 3.50
CA THR A 105 -18.46 3.65 4.17
C THR A 105 -19.35 4.81 4.59
N GLU A 106 -20.67 4.68 4.42
CA GLU A 106 -21.66 5.72 4.71
C GLU A 106 -21.67 6.13 6.20
N SER A 107 -21.53 5.15 7.11
CA SER A 107 -21.39 5.40 8.56
C SER A 107 -20.04 5.99 8.95
N GLY A 108 -19.14 6.20 7.98
CA GLY A 108 -17.82 6.77 8.17
C GLY A 108 -16.71 5.73 8.25
N LEU A 109 -15.48 6.27 8.14
CA LEU A 109 -14.23 5.53 8.21
C LEU A 109 -13.45 5.91 9.48
N THR A 110 -12.67 4.97 9.99
CA THR A 110 -11.69 5.14 11.06
C THR A 110 -10.34 4.60 10.63
N GLU A 111 -9.26 5.16 11.17
CA GLU A 111 -7.91 4.63 10.97
C GLU A 111 -7.78 3.28 11.71
N ALA A 112 -7.62 2.20 10.94
CA ALA A 112 -7.49 0.85 11.49
C ALA A 112 -6.04 0.56 11.93
N CYS A 113 -5.09 0.93 11.07
CA CYS A 113 -3.66 0.86 11.34
C CYS A 113 -2.90 1.77 10.37
N SER A 114 -1.63 2.02 10.66
CA SER A 114 -0.75 2.81 9.82
C SER A 114 0.67 2.24 9.80
N ALA A 115 1.45 2.69 8.83
CA ALA A 115 2.85 2.38 8.69
C ALA A 115 3.59 3.67 8.36
N ARG A 116 4.74 3.90 8.99
CA ARG A 116 5.66 4.98 8.64
C ARG A 116 7.05 4.39 8.57
N PHE A 117 7.70 4.49 7.42
CA PHE A 117 9.03 3.94 7.21
C PHE A 117 9.79 4.72 6.15
N THR A 118 11.11 4.61 6.22
CA THR A 118 12.01 5.06 5.17
C THR A 118 12.34 3.87 4.29
N ARG A 119 12.13 4.01 2.98
CA ARG A 119 12.57 3.07 1.97
C ARG A 119 13.87 3.55 1.35
N LEU A 120 14.87 2.68 1.32
CA LEU A 120 15.99 2.79 0.42
C LEU A 120 15.69 1.95 -0.81
N ALA A 121 15.48 2.59 -1.96
CA ALA A 121 15.18 1.93 -3.22
C ALA A 121 16.38 1.97 -4.17
N LYS A 122 16.67 0.84 -4.82
CA LYS A 122 17.66 0.74 -5.89
C LYS A 122 17.17 -0.19 -6.98
N GLN A 123 17.26 0.26 -8.22
CA GLN A 123 17.06 -0.62 -9.37
C GLN A 123 18.33 -1.43 -9.62
N ILE A 124 18.20 -2.75 -9.70
CA ILE A 124 19.29 -3.67 -10.02
C ILE A 124 18.97 -4.44 -11.30
N THR A 125 19.97 -4.58 -12.16
CA THR A 125 19.87 -5.35 -13.40
C THR A 125 20.37 -6.77 -13.15
N LEU A 126 19.52 -7.75 -13.38
CA LEU A 126 19.85 -9.17 -13.40
C LEU A 126 19.95 -9.62 -14.87
N GLU A 127 20.47 -10.83 -15.11
CA GLU A 127 20.69 -11.35 -16.47
C GLU A 127 19.44 -11.31 -17.38
N ARG A 128 18.25 -11.46 -16.80
CA ARG A 128 17.00 -11.62 -17.56
C ARG A 128 15.93 -10.57 -17.25
N CYS A 129 16.16 -9.72 -16.26
CA CYS A 129 15.17 -8.74 -15.83
C CYS A 129 15.81 -7.64 -15.00
N THR A 130 15.02 -6.59 -14.78
CA THR A 130 15.34 -5.53 -13.85
C THR A 130 14.39 -5.64 -12.66
N VAL A 131 14.92 -5.50 -11.44
CA VAL A 131 14.11 -5.54 -10.21
C VAL A 131 14.45 -4.34 -9.33
N GLU A 132 13.52 -3.96 -8.46
CA GLU A 132 13.77 -3.03 -7.37
C GLU A 132 14.23 -3.81 -6.13
N LEU A 133 15.36 -3.43 -5.57
CA LEU A 133 15.77 -3.78 -4.22
C LEU A 133 15.30 -2.66 -3.27
N ALA A 134 14.38 -3.00 -2.38
CA ALA A 134 13.83 -2.09 -1.38
C ALA A 134 14.27 -2.53 0.03
N LEU A 135 14.88 -1.62 0.79
CA LEU A 135 15.18 -1.78 2.21
C LEU A 135 14.25 -0.85 3.00
N ASP A 136 13.29 -1.43 3.73
CA ASP A 136 12.29 -0.68 4.47
C ASP A 136 12.61 -0.72 5.98
N GLU A 137 12.74 0.45 6.60
CA GLU A 137 12.96 0.58 8.04
C GLU A 137 11.98 1.59 8.65
N GLY A 138 11.25 1.16 9.68
CA GLY A 138 10.28 2.02 10.36
C GLY A 138 9.33 1.26 11.28
N ALA A 139 8.15 1.85 11.49
CA ALA A 139 7.17 1.37 12.45
C ALA A 139 5.84 1.03 11.78
N LEU A 140 5.22 -0.04 12.28
CA LEU A 140 3.80 -0.33 12.10
C LEU A 140 3.07 0.12 13.35
N MET A 141 1.97 0.85 13.17
CA MET A 141 1.16 1.42 14.24
C MET A 141 -0.28 0.92 14.05
N GLY A 142 -0.99 0.68 15.15
CA GLY A 142 -2.36 0.20 15.11
C GLY A 142 -2.48 -1.26 15.57
N GLY A 143 -3.64 -1.53 16.18
CA GLY A 143 -3.93 -2.84 16.77
C GLY A 143 -4.54 -2.82 18.16
N GLY A 144 -4.78 -1.66 18.80
CA GLY A 144 -5.61 -1.55 20.02
C GLY A 144 -5.35 -2.59 21.12
N LYS A 145 -4.15 -3.18 21.17
CA LYS A 145 -3.75 -4.21 22.11
C LYS A 145 -2.45 -3.75 22.76
N THR A 146 -2.61 -3.00 23.84
CA THR A 146 -1.77 -3.16 25.04
C THR A 146 -2.28 -4.34 25.83
#